data_AF-A0A2A5DJQ9-F1
#
_entry.id   AF-A0A2A5DJQ9-F1
#
_cell.length_a   1.000
_cell.length_b   1.000
_cell.length_c   1.000
_cell.angle_alpha   90.00
_cell.angle_beta   90.00
_cell.angle_gamma   90.00
#
_symmetry.space_group_name_H-M   'P 1'
#
loop_
_entity.id
_entity.type
_entity.pdbx_description
1 polymer ?
#
loop_
_entity_poly.entity_id
_entity_poly.type
_entity_poly.pdbx_seq_one_letter_code
_entity_poly.pdbx_strand_id
1 'polypeptide(L)'
;MKAKIISSAVLMTLILGMGLITPTSDTWAQEKAEDEEKLTEEERKAAAARARFGPTKVSINAGDHEIFLLTSALKAEGVDYDSVETLKDGEVLLLTKSQSIKLSTEANLNFGDVVAVKENVAPNYPGVYSLWIKKSGNGWKMIINKKPDLWGTMYRPSEDVGESNLKYETNSEPSEKLTFELACDGSNGTLSILFGKHKWSTPFTVVD
;
A
#
# COMPACT_ATOMS: atom_id res chain seq x y z
N MET A 1 20.44 45.93 -30.47
CA MET A 1 20.79 44.58 -30.98
C MET A 1 19.50 43.76 -31.00
N LYS A 2 19.14 43.19 -32.15
CA LYS A 2 17.80 42.70 -32.48
C LYS A 2 17.52 41.33 -31.85
N ALA A 3 16.37 41.16 -31.21
CA ALA A 3 15.71 39.87 -31.06
C ALA A 3 14.58 39.76 -32.11
N LYS A 4 14.50 38.59 -32.74
CA LYS A 4 13.65 38.21 -33.90
C LYS A 4 12.65 37.17 -33.37
N ILE A 5 11.35 37.50 -33.23
CA ILE A 5 10.18 37.06 -34.04
C ILE A 5 10.30 35.61 -34.56
N ILE A 6 9.30 34.73 -34.34
CA ILE A 6 8.17 34.39 -35.24
C ILE A 6 7.04 33.69 -34.45
N SER A 7 5.84 34.32 -34.36
CA SER A 7 4.52 33.98 -34.97
C SER A 7 3.75 32.81 -34.31
N SER A 8 2.43 32.82 -34.16
CA SER A 8 1.39 33.40 -35.00
C SER A 8 0.21 33.97 -34.22
N ALA A 9 -0.36 35.03 -34.79
CA ALA A 9 -1.67 35.60 -34.48
C ALA A 9 -2.81 34.60 -34.78
N VAL A 10 -3.94 34.73 -34.08
CA VAL A 10 -5.22 35.04 -34.74
C VAL A 10 -6.03 35.95 -33.82
N LEU A 11 -6.51 37.00 -34.47
CA LEU A 11 -7.30 38.11 -33.99
C LEU A 11 -8.70 37.66 -33.55
N MET A 12 -9.11 38.16 -32.38
CA MET A 12 -10.43 37.99 -31.79
C MET A 12 -11.40 38.98 -32.44
N THR A 13 -12.57 38.49 -32.87
CA THR A 13 -13.93 39.04 -32.62
C THR A 13 -14.84 38.90 -33.85
N LEU A 14 -15.83 38.03 -33.76
CA LEU A 14 -17.22 38.41 -34.03
C LEU A 14 -18.17 37.48 -33.26
N ILE A 15 -18.96 38.08 -32.38
CA ILE A 15 -20.07 37.49 -31.63
C ILE A 15 -21.29 37.44 -32.54
N LEU A 16 -22.02 36.32 -32.56
CA LEU A 16 -23.45 36.33 -32.81
C LEU A 16 -24.12 35.07 -32.24
N GLY A 17 -24.88 35.28 -31.16
CA GLY A 17 -26.11 34.57 -30.85
C GLY A 17 -26.00 33.17 -30.25
N MET A 18 -25.95 33.08 -28.92
CA MET A 18 -26.81 32.21 -28.11
C MET A 18 -26.54 32.45 -26.61
N GLY A 19 -27.58 32.30 -25.79
CA GLY A 19 -27.68 32.85 -24.44
C GLY A 19 -26.53 32.52 -23.49
N LEU A 20 -26.16 33.54 -22.70
CA LEU A 20 -25.33 33.41 -21.52
C LEU A 20 -26.03 32.52 -20.49
N ILE A 21 -25.57 31.29 -20.33
CA ILE A 21 -25.72 30.54 -19.07
C ILE A 21 -24.32 30.53 -18.46
N THR A 22 -24.11 31.40 -17.46
CA THR A 22 -22.96 31.26 -16.57
C THR A 22 -23.21 30.02 -15.70
N PRO A 23 -22.32 29.00 -15.66
CA PRO A 23 -22.43 27.99 -14.62
C PRO A 23 -22.07 28.66 -13.29
N THR A 24 -23.07 28.84 -12.44
CA THR A 24 -22.90 29.28 -11.06
C THR A 24 -22.09 28.21 -10.31
N SER A 25 -21.20 28.67 -9.41
CA SER A 25 -20.32 27.89 -8.53
C SER A 25 -21.05 26.93 -7.57
N ASP A 26 -22.38 26.85 -7.65
CA ASP A 26 -23.23 26.03 -6.78
C ASP A 26 -23.40 24.59 -7.30
N THR A 27 -23.06 24.32 -8.57
CA THR A 27 -23.14 22.97 -9.15
C THR A 27 -22.07 22.02 -8.62
N TRP A 28 -20.85 22.53 -8.38
CA TRP A 28 -19.71 21.73 -7.88
C TRP A 28 -19.88 21.30 -6.41
N ALA A 29 -20.67 22.04 -5.64
CA ALA A 29 -20.97 21.72 -4.25
C ALA A 29 -22.12 20.70 -4.11
N GLN A 30 -23.05 20.67 -5.07
CA GLN A 30 -24.14 19.70 -5.11
C GLN A 30 -23.66 18.34 -5.65
N GLU A 31 -22.80 18.32 -6.67
CA GLU A 31 -22.24 17.08 -7.24
C GLU A 31 -21.34 16.34 -6.23
N LYS A 32 -20.58 17.09 -5.40
CA LYS A 32 -19.78 16.50 -4.31
C LYS A 32 -20.61 15.96 -3.14
N ALA A 33 -21.81 16.49 -2.92
CA ALA A 33 -22.71 16.04 -1.86
C ALA A 33 -23.50 14.78 -2.28
N GLU A 34 -23.73 14.58 -3.57
CA GLU A 34 -24.41 13.38 -4.10
C GLU A 34 -23.46 12.18 -4.23
N ASP A 35 -22.16 12.39 -4.49
CA ASP A 35 -21.15 11.30 -4.48
C ASP A 35 -20.84 10.77 -3.06
N GLU A 36 -21.14 11.54 -2.01
CA GLU A 36 -21.07 11.07 -0.62
C GLU A 36 -22.27 10.17 -0.23
N GLU A 37 -23.32 10.10 -1.05
CA GLU A 37 -24.51 9.29 -0.82
C GLU A 37 -24.59 8.07 -1.74
N LYS A 38 -23.80 7.03 -1.41
CA LYS A 38 -24.22 5.60 -1.31
C LYS A 38 -23.00 4.69 -1.17
N LEU A 39 -22.25 4.84 -0.09
CA LEU A 39 -21.50 3.69 0.41
C LEU A 39 -22.55 2.65 0.84
N THR A 40 -22.47 1.45 0.26
CA THR A 40 -23.29 0.31 0.70
C THR A 40 -23.10 0.09 2.20
N GLU A 41 -24.07 -0.50 2.89
CA GLU A 41 -23.92 -0.77 4.33
C GLU A 41 -22.70 -1.67 4.61
N GLU A 42 -22.28 -2.50 3.65
CA GLU A 42 -21.02 -3.25 3.71
C GLU A 42 -19.80 -2.33 3.63
N GLU A 43 -19.76 -1.38 2.71
CA GLU A 43 -18.66 -0.40 2.60
C GLU A 43 -18.63 0.55 3.79
N ARG A 44 -19.79 0.90 4.35
CA ARG A 44 -19.91 1.74 5.55
C ARG A 44 -19.44 0.98 6.79
N LYS A 45 -19.78 -0.30 6.92
CA LYS A 45 -19.22 -1.19 7.95
C LYS A 45 -17.74 -1.44 7.75
N ALA A 46 -17.27 -1.62 6.51
CA ALA A 46 -15.86 -1.77 6.20
C ALA A 46 -15.08 -0.49 6.51
N ALA A 47 -15.60 0.69 6.15
CA ALA A 47 -15.02 1.99 6.49
C ALA A 47 -15.00 2.24 8.01
N ALA A 48 -16.09 1.92 8.71
CA ALA A 48 -16.14 2.00 10.17
C ALA A 48 -15.19 0.99 10.84
N ALA A 49 -15.03 -0.21 10.28
CA ALA A 49 -14.04 -1.19 10.74
C ALA A 49 -12.60 -0.70 10.49
N ARG A 50 -12.32 -0.09 9.32
CA ARG A 50 -11.03 0.57 9.02
C ARG A 50 -10.69 1.65 10.04
N ALA A 51 -11.69 2.38 10.55
CA ALA A 51 -11.50 3.45 11.54
C ALA A 51 -11.29 2.96 12.99
N ARG A 52 -11.52 1.67 13.30
CA ARG A 52 -11.39 1.15 14.68
C ARG A 52 -9.95 1.11 15.19
N PHE A 53 -8.99 1.04 14.30
CA PHE A 53 -7.56 1.05 14.62
C PHE A 53 -6.89 2.10 13.74
N GLY A 54 -6.22 3.09 14.35
CA GLY A 54 -5.43 4.07 13.60
C GLY A 54 -4.37 3.40 12.71
N PRO A 55 -3.89 4.03 11.63
CA PRO A 55 -2.92 3.40 10.75
C PRO A 55 -1.55 3.25 11.41
N THR A 56 -0.89 2.11 11.18
CA THR A 56 0.56 1.95 11.31
C THR A 56 1.17 2.27 9.95
N LYS A 57 1.79 3.45 9.80
CA LYS A 57 2.61 3.81 8.64
C LYS A 57 4.08 3.89 9.05
N VAL A 58 4.96 3.27 8.28
CA VAL A 58 6.41 3.53 8.32
C VAL A 58 6.85 3.93 6.92
N SER A 59 7.71 4.94 6.82
CA SER A 59 8.28 5.41 5.56
C SER A 59 9.75 5.70 5.73
N ILE A 60 10.53 5.44 4.69
CA ILE A 60 11.94 5.80 4.58
C ILE A 60 12.22 6.32 3.17
N ASN A 61 13.30 7.10 3.04
CA ASN A 61 13.87 7.43 1.75
C ASN A 61 15.11 6.55 1.51
N ALA A 62 15.13 5.81 0.40
CA ALA A 62 16.30 5.09 -0.06
C ALA A 62 16.87 5.83 -1.27
N GLY A 63 17.81 6.74 -1.00
CA GLY A 63 18.17 7.78 -1.98
C GLY A 63 17.01 8.76 -2.17
N ASP A 64 16.62 8.99 -3.42
CA ASP A 64 15.51 9.88 -3.80
C ASP A 64 14.15 9.16 -3.88
N HIS A 65 14.08 7.88 -3.51
CA HIS A 65 12.87 7.06 -3.62
C HIS A 65 12.19 6.86 -2.27
N GLU A 66 10.91 7.25 -2.16
CA GLU A 66 10.09 6.90 -1.00
C GLU A 66 9.70 5.41 -1.05
N ILE A 67 9.85 4.75 0.11
CA ILE A 67 9.31 3.42 0.37
C ILE A 67 8.47 3.51 1.63
N PHE A 68 7.21 3.08 1.57
CA PHE A 68 6.38 3.03 2.76
C PHE A 68 5.55 1.76 2.87
N LEU A 69 5.24 1.41 4.13
CA LEU A 69 4.30 0.37 4.50
C LEU A 69 3.15 0.98 5.28
N LEU A 70 1.96 0.42 5.09
CA LEU A 70 0.74 0.86 5.76
C LEU A 70 -0.14 -0.33 6.11
N THR A 71 -0.64 -0.37 7.34
CA THR A 71 -1.75 -1.25 7.75
C THR A 71 -2.52 -0.62 8.91
N SER A 72 -3.57 -1.26 9.42
CA SER A 72 -4.22 -0.82 10.67
C SER A 72 -3.42 -1.27 11.90
N ALA A 73 -3.39 -0.47 12.96
CA ALA A 73 -2.68 -0.78 14.20
C ALA A 73 -3.36 -1.89 15.02
N LEU A 74 -3.33 -3.11 14.49
CA LEU A 74 -3.86 -4.32 15.12
C LEU A 74 -3.12 -4.61 16.40
N LYS A 75 -3.84 -4.89 17.47
CA LYS A 75 -3.22 -5.29 18.73
C LYS A 75 -2.70 -6.72 18.63
N ALA A 76 -1.61 -7.01 19.35
CA ALA A 76 -1.04 -8.34 19.51
C ALA A 76 -1.87 -9.23 20.47
N GLU A 77 -3.19 -9.29 20.23
CA GLU A 77 -4.15 -10.09 20.98
C GLU A 77 -5.33 -10.49 20.07
N GLY A 78 -5.95 -11.62 20.40
CA GLY A 78 -7.15 -12.12 19.73
C GLY A 78 -6.87 -12.79 18.39
N VAL A 79 -7.94 -13.08 17.64
CA VAL A 79 -7.93 -14.04 16.53
C VAL A 79 -6.79 -13.88 15.51
N ASP A 80 -6.45 -12.64 15.12
CA ASP A 80 -5.38 -12.42 14.13
C ASP A 80 -4.01 -12.79 14.71
N TYR A 81 -3.74 -12.42 15.96
CA TYR A 81 -2.50 -12.77 16.66
C TYR A 81 -2.44 -14.26 17.02
N ASP A 82 -3.52 -14.80 17.59
CA ASP A 82 -3.61 -16.20 18.00
C ASP A 82 -3.43 -17.15 16.81
N SER A 83 -3.87 -16.72 15.61
CA SER A 83 -3.75 -17.53 14.40
C SER A 83 -2.31 -17.84 14.03
N VAL A 84 -1.34 -16.97 14.34
CA VAL A 84 0.09 -17.13 13.97
C VAL A 84 0.65 -18.48 14.44
N GLU A 85 0.26 -18.94 15.63
CA GLU A 85 0.72 -20.20 16.23
C GLU A 85 -0.02 -21.44 15.71
N THR A 86 -1.16 -21.24 15.05
CA THR A 86 -2.03 -22.33 14.57
C THR A 86 -1.99 -22.52 13.06
N LEU A 87 -1.34 -21.61 12.33
CA LEU A 87 -1.15 -21.71 10.89
C LEU A 87 -0.41 -23.00 10.53
N LYS A 88 -1.03 -23.78 9.64
CA LYS A 88 -0.45 -24.98 9.06
C LYS A 88 0.48 -24.60 7.92
N ASP A 89 1.33 -25.55 7.54
CA ASP A 89 2.18 -25.39 6.36
C ASP A 89 1.37 -25.02 5.11
N GLY A 90 1.83 -24.00 4.39
CA GLY A 90 1.15 -23.45 3.22
C GLY A 90 0.05 -22.42 3.53
N GLU A 91 -0.38 -22.26 4.78
CA GLU A 91 -1.42 -21.29 5.14
C GLU A 91 -0.87 -19.87 5.24
N VAL A 92 -1.70 -18.91 4.82
CA VAL A 92 -1.42 -17.47 4.85
C VAL A 92 -2.08 -16.85 6.08
N LEU A 93 -1.34 -16.00 6.79
CA LEU A 93 -1.86 -15.19 7.88
C LEU A 93 -2.91 -14.20 7.34
N LEU A 94 -4.17 -14.43 7.69
CA LEU A 94 -5.28 -13.53 7.34
C LEU A 94 -5.53 -12.54 8.48
N LEU A 95 -5.52 -11.25 8.15
CA LEU A 95 -5.81 -10.18 9.11
C LEU A 95 -7.32 -9.88 9.09
N THR A 96 -8.09 -10.56 9.93
CA THR A 96 -9.56 -10.48 9.91
C THR A 96 -10.10 -9.11 10.32
N LYS A 97 -9.32 -8.33 11.06
CA LYS A 97 -9.69 -7.01 11.58
C LYS A 97 -9.00 -5.84 10.88
N SER A 98 -8.28 -6.07 9.78
CA SER A 98 -7.54 -5.02 9.06
C SER A 98 -7.52 -5.26 7.55
N GLN A 99 -7.01 -4.26 6.82
CA GLN A 99 -6.55 -4.45 5.45
C GLN A 99 -5.26 -5.29 5.43
N SER A 100 -4.93 -5.82 4.25
CA SER A 100 -3.60 -6.34 3.98
C SER A 100 -2.53 -5.28 4.22
N ILE A 101 -1.29 -5.71 4.44
CA ILE A 101 -0.15 -4.80 4.57
C ILE A 101 0.11 -4.18 3.20
N LYS A 102 -0.10 -2.87 3.04
CA LYS A 102 0.20 -2.18 1.79
C LYS A 102 1.68 -1.84 1.74
N LEU A 103 2.32 -2.16 0.62
CA LEU A 103 3.64 -1.66 0.23
C LEU A 103 3.48 -0.67 -0.91
N SER A 104 4.17 0.46 -0.82
CA SER A 104 4.34 1.42 -1.91
C SER A 104 5.82 1.75 -2.06
N THR A 105 6.30 1.82 -3.30
CA THR A 105 7.71 2.09 -3.59
C THR A 105 7.91 2.86 -4.89
N GLU A 106 8.80 3.86 -4.86
CA GLU A 106 9.19 4.65 -6.03
C GLU A 106 10.38 4.06 -6.82
N ALA A 107 10.88 2.90 -6.41
CA ALA A 107 11.94 2.14 -7.09
C ALA A 107 11.56 0.66 -7.21
N ASN A 108 12.33 -0.13 -7.96
CA ASN A 108 12.15 -1.57 -7.87
C ASN A 108 12.84 -2.08 -6.60
N LEU A 109 12.18 -2.98 -5.87
CA LEU A 109 12.72 -3.60 -4.66
C LEU A 109 12.94 -5.08 -4.89
N ASN A 110 14.18 -5.53 -4.80
CA ASN A 110 14.54 -6.94 -4.89
C ASN A 110 14.60 -7.56 -3.50
N PHE A 111 13.76 -8.57 -3.25
CA PHE A 111 13.71 -9.35 -2.01
C PHE A 111 14.32 -10.74 -2.17
N GLY A 112 15.34 -10.88 -3.02
CA GLY A 112 15.97 -12.15 -3.37
C GLY A 112 15.31 -12.80 -4.58
N ASP A 113 14.30 -13.66 -4.33
CA ASP A 113 13.65 -14.45 -5.37
C ASP A 113 12.49 -13.72 -6.08
N VAL A 114 12.11 -12.53 -5.59
CA VAL A 114 11.01 -11.73 -6.11
C VAL A 114 11.39 -10.25 -6.15
N VAL A 115 10.95 -9.57 -7.21
CA VAL A 115 11.12 -8.12 -7.39
C VAL A 115 9.76 -7.44 -7.39
N ALA A 116 9.57 -6.50 -6.47
CA ALA A 116 8.45 -5.55 -6.52
C ALA A 116 8.84 -4.41 -7.45
N VAL A 117 8.32 -4.43 -8.68
CA VAL A 117 8.61 -3.40 -9.68
C VAL A 117 7.78 -2.14 -9.45
N LYS A 118 8.33 -0.96 -9.75
CA LYS A 118 7.52 0.25 -9.90
C LYS A 118 6.62 0.15 -11.13
N GLU A 119 5.65 1.05 -11.24
CA GLU A 119 4.75 1.15 -12.41
C GLU A 119 3.92 -0.12 -12.69
N ASN A 120 3.69 -0.96 -11.68
CA ASN A 120 2.90 -2.19 -11.83
C ASN A 120 1.41 -1.92 -12.10
N VAL A 121 0.93 -0.72 -11.76
CA VAL A 121 -0.46 -0.27 -12.00
C VAL A 121 -0.57 0.61 -13.25
N ALA A 122 0.32 1.58 -13.39
CA ALA A 122 0.33 2.52 -14.51
C ALA A 122 1.73 3.15 -14.70
N PRO A 123 2.05 3.65 -15.91
CA PRO A 123 3.29 4.38 -16.16
C PRO A 123 3.45 5.59 -15.24
N ASN A 124 4.70 5.85 -14.80
CA ASN A 124 5.06 6.91 -13.86
C ASN A 124 4.33 6.84 -12.50
N TYR A 125 3.83 5.67 -12.11
CA TYR A 125 3.19 5.46 -10.81
C TYR A 125 4.10 4.60 -9.90
N PRO A 126 4.12 4.85 -8.57
CA PRO A 126 4.80 3.96 -7.63
C PRO A 126 4.33 2.52 -7.78
N GLY A 127 5.22 1.57 -7.50
CA GLY A 127 4.85 0.17 -7.33
C GLY A 127 3.98 0.02 -6.09
N VAL A 128 2.77 -0.52 -6.24
CA VAL A 128 1.83 -0.71 -5.13
C VAL A 128 1.39 -2.18 -5.01
N TYR A 129 1.53 -2.73 -3.80
CA TYR A 129 1.35 -4.15 -3.53
C TYR A 129 0.63 -4.37 -2.20
N SER A 130 0.06 -5.57 -2.05
CA SER A 130 -0.23 -6.14 -0.73
C SER A 130 0.84 -7.17 -0.36
N LEU A 131 1.28 -7.13 0.90
CA LEU A 131 2.19 -8.11 1.48
C LEU A 131 1.44 -9.05 2.41
N TRP A 132 1.80 -10.33 2.33
CA TRP A 132 1.21 -11.39 3.13
C TRP A 132 2.31 -12.26 3.74
N ILE A 133 2.01 -12.88 4.89
CA ILE A 133 2.92 -13.80 5.57
C ILE A 133 2.36 -15.21 5.43
N LYS A 134 3.18 -16.16 4.97
CA LYS A 134 2.80 -17.57 4.79
C LYS A 134 3.69 -18.47 5.63
N LYS A 135 3.09 -19.46 6.31
CA LYS A 135 3.85 -20.54 6.95
C LYS A 135 4.41 -21.48 5.86
N SER A 136 5.70 -21.81 5.94
CA SER A 136 6.36 -22.67 4.95
C SER A 136 7.33 -23.64 5.63
N GLY A 137 6.92 -24.88 5.82
CA GLY A 137 7.61 -25.89 6.62
C GLY A 137 7.94 -25.35 8.02
N ASN A 138 9.22 -25.42 8.38
CA ASN A 138 9.73 -24.85 9.64
C ASN A 138 9.96 -23.33 9.57
N GLY A 139 9.86 -22.72 8.40
CA GLY A 139 10.10 -21.29 8.16
C GLY A 139 8.83 -20.51 7.84
N TRP A 140 9.05 -19.35 7.24
CA TRP A 140 8.04 -18.39 6.83
C TRP A 140 8.44 -17.74 5.51
N LYS A 141 7.44 -17.31 4.75
CA LYS A 141 7.63 -16.56 3.51
C LYS A 141 6.81 -15.30 3.50
N MET A 142 7.34 -14.27 2.87
CA MET A 142 6.60 -13.08 2.47
C MET A 142 6.08 -13.30 1.06
N ILE A 143 4.81 -13.05 0.83
CA ILE A 143 4.21 -13.04 -0.51
C ILE A 143 4.02 -11.59 -0.93
N ILE A 144 4.43 -11.27 -2.15
CA ILE A 144 4.14 -9.99 -2.80
C ILE A 144 2.98 -10.21 -3.77
N ASN A 145 1.88 -9.50 -3.57
CA ASN A 145 0.66 -9.64 -4.36
C ASN A 145 0.31 -8.32 -5.06
N LYS A 146 0.01 -8.36 -6.36
CA LYS A 146 -0.17 -7.17 -7.20
C LYS A 146 -1.52 -6.46 -7.02
N LYS A 147 -2.41 -6.98 -6.17
CA LYS A 147 -3.65 -6.28 -5.77
C LYS A 147 -3.41 -5.54 -4.45
N PRO A 148 -3.21 -4.22 -4.48
CA PRO A 148 -3.15 -3.42 -3.25
C PRO A 148 -4.55 -3.28 -2.63
N ASP A 149 -4.61 -2.75 -1.42
CA ASP A 149 -5.83 -2.30 -0.74
C ASP A 149 -6.90 -3.40 -0.49
N LEU A 150 -6.49 -4.67 -0.47
CA LEU A 150 -7.34 -5.79 -0.12
C LEU A 150 -7.70 -5.78 1.37
N TRP A 151 -8.90 -6.28 1.71
CA TRP A 151 -9.17 -6.66 3.08
C TRP A 151 -8.27 -7.85 3.47
N GLY A 152 -7.84 -7.94 4.72
CA GLY A 152 -6.91 -8.97 5.18
C GLY A 152 -7.46 -10.40 5.15
N THR A 153 -8.73 -10.61 4.80
CA THR A 153 -9.32 -11.94 4.51
C THR A 153 -9.51 -12.22 3.03
N MET A 154 -9.13 -11.29 2.15
CA MET A 154 -9.37 -11.37 0.70
C MET A 154 -8.11 -11.71 -0.08
N TYR A 155 -7.20 -12.48 0.51
CA TYR A 155 -6.00 -12.97 -0.18
C TYR A 155 -6.38 -13.71 -1.49
N ARG A 156 -5.65 -13.42 -2.58
CA ARG A 156 -5.88 -13.98 -3.91
C ARG A 156 -4.58 -14.54 -4.48
N PRO A 157 -4.34 -15.87 -4.39
CA PRO A 157 -3.11 -16.49 -4.89
C PRO A 157 -2.80 -16.23 -6.37
N SER A 158 -3.84 -16.07 -7.20
CA SER A 158 -3.68 -15.78 -8.64
C SER A 158 -3.06 -14.42 -8.96
N GLU A 159 -2.95 -13.55 -7.94
CA GLU A 159 -2.41 -12.20 -8.04
C GLU A 159 -1.00 -12.10 -7.44
N ASP A 160 -0.43 -13.23 -6.99
CA ASP A 160 0.92 -13.27 -6.45
C ASP A 160 1.95 -13.00 -7.55
N VAL A 161 2.89 -12.11 -7.25
CA VAL A 161 4.08 -11.83 -8.07
C VAL A 161 5.16 -12.85 -7.75
N GLY A 162 5.29 -13.22 -6.48
CA GLY A 162 6.26 -14.19 -6.00
C GLY A 162 6.37 -14.19 -4.49
N GLU A 163 7.31 -15.00 -3.99
CA GLU A 163 7.56 -15.20 -2.58
C GLU A 163 9.03 -14.94 -2.25
N SER A 164 9.29 -14.42 -1.06
CA SER A 164 10.63 -14.30 -0.49
C SER A 164 10.70 -15.00 0.87
N ASN A 165 11.88 -15.49 1.24
CA ASN A 165 12.09 -16.12 2.54
C ASN A 165 12.13 -15.07 3.65
N LEU A 166 11.43 -15.33 4.75
CA LEU A 166 11.51 -14.51 5.96
C LEU A 166 12.40 -15.19 6.99
N LYS A 167 13.35 -14.44 7.56
CA LYS A 167 13.95 -14.79 8.84
C LYS A 167 12.86 -14.63 9.91
N TYR A 168 12.70 -15.63 10.76
CA TYR A 168 11.75 -15.59 11.87
C TYR A 168 12.48 -15.75 13.20
N GLU A 169 12.14 -14.90 14.15
CA GLU A 169 12.65 -14.95 15.51
C GLU A 169 11.55 -14.61 16.52
N THR A 170 11.69 -15.11 17.74
CA THR A 170 10.85 -14.68 18.87
C THR A 170 11.55 -13.54 19.57
N ASN A 171 10.91 -12.38 19.65
CA ASN A 171 11.43 -11.19 20.30
C ASN A 171 11.21 -11.26 21.81
N SER A 172 12.22 -10.89 22.60
CA SER A 172 12.14 -10.84 24.07
C SER A 172 11.30 -9.65 24.57
N GLU A 173 11.18 -8.61 23.75
CA GLU A 173 10.35 -7.43 23.99
C GLU A 173 9.15 -7.47 23.03
N PRO A 174 7.98 -7.97 23.46
CA PRO A 174 6.83 -8.09 22.58
C PRO A 174 6.32 -6.73 22.11
N SER A 175 6.01 -6.60 20.82
CA SER A 175 5.33 -5.41 20.31
C SER A 175 3.84 -5.48 20.63
N GLU A 176 3.28 -4.44 21.25
CA GLU A 176 1.86 -4.39 21.61
C GLU A 176 0.91 -4.40 20.39
N LYS A 177 1.42 -4.02 19.22
CA LYS A 177 0.65 -3.89 17.97
C LYS A 177 1.44 -4.40 16.78
N LEU A 178 0.75 -4.73 15.69
CA LEU A 178 1.38 -4.99 14.40
C LEU A 178 2.15 -3.74 13.97
N THR A 179 3.47 -3.88 13.96
CA THR A 179 4.44 -2.81 13.78
C THR A 179 5.40 -3.17 12.65
N PHE A 180 5.84 -2.15 11.93
CA PHE A 180 6.81 -2.30 10.84
C PHE A 180 8.03 -1.46 11.13
N GLU A 181 9.18 -1.99 10.75
CA GLU A 181 10.44 -1.28 10.72
C GLU A 181 11.02 -1.37 9.32
N LEU A 182 11.43 -0.22 8.80
CA LEU A 182 12.18 -0.10 7.56
C LEU A 182 13.51 0.57 7.90
N ALA A 183 14.60 -0.06 7.48
CA ALA A 183 15.94 0.49 7.60
C ALA A 183 16.63 0.39 6.24
N CYS A 184 17.38 1.42 5.86
CA CYS A 184 18.23 1.42 4.67
C CYS A 184 19.62 1.95 4.98
N ASP A 185 20.59 1.37 4.28
CA ASP A 185 21.98 1.83 4.14
C ASP A 185 22.34 1.82 2.65
N GLY A 186 22.26 3.02 2.05
CA GLY A 186 22.32 3.18 0.59
C GLY A 186 21.20 2.40 -0.12
N SER A 187 21.58 1.54 -1.05
CA SER A 187 20.65 0.67 -1.80
C SER A 187 20.29 -0.62 -1.04
N ASN A 188 20.87 -0.90 0.12
CA ASN A 188 20.54 -2.09 0.91
C ASN A 188 19.54 -1.72 1.98
N GLY A 189 18.50 -2.53 2.15
CA GLY A 189 17.47 -2.30 3.15
C GLY A 189 17.07 -3.57 3.89
N THR A 190 16.33 -3.38 4.98
CA THR A 190 15.70 -4.45 5.75
C THR A 190 14.28 -4.05 6.09
N LEU A 191 13.36 -4.96 5.78
CA LEU A 191 11.97 -4.92 6.24
C LEU A 191 11.82 -5.84 7.44
N SER A 192 11.34 -5.32 8.57
CA SER A 192 10.88 -6.14 9.69
C SER A 192 9.39 -5.93 9.99
N ILE A 193 8.71 -7.03 10.31
CA ILE A 193 7.32 -7.07 10.75
C ILE A 193 7.29 -7.65 12.16
N LEU A 194 6.73 -6.91 13.10
CA LEU A 194 6.63 -7.30 14.51
C LEU A 194 5.16 -7.44 14.89
N PHE A 195 4.80 -8.56 15.54
CA PHE A 195 3.46 -8.77 16.07
C PHE A 195 3.54 -9.57 17.36
N GLY A 196 3.37 -8.90 18.51
CA GLY A 196 3.64 -9.51 19.82
C GLY A 196 5.07 -9.99 19.91
N LYS A 197 5.26 -11.26 20.29
CA LYS A 197 6.58 -11.90 20.36
C LYS A 197 7.13 -12.28 18.98
N HIS A 198 6.35 -12.22 17.91
CA HIS A 198 6.77 -12.67 16.59
C HIS A 198 7.49 -11.56 15.84
N LYS A 199 8.65 -11.88 15.28
CA LYS A 199 9.37 -10.97 14.39
C LYS A 199 9.77 -11.71 13.11
N TRP A 200 9.38 -11.14 11.99
CA TRP A 200 9.81 -11.56 10.66
C TRP A 200 10.67 -10.48 10.05
N SER A 201 11.73 -10.85 9.35
CA SER A 201 12.51 -9.89 8.58
C SER A 201 13.01 -10.47 7.26
N THR A 202 13.18 -9.58 6.28
CA THR A 202 13.84 -9.88 5.01
C THR A 202 14.72 -8.69 4.60
N PRO A 203 15.93 -8.94 4.09
CA PRO A 203 16.67 -7.90 3.40
C PRO A 203 15.95 -7.56 2.08
N PHE A 204 16.23 -6.38 1.57
CA PHE A 204 15.92 -6.00 0.20
C PHE A 204 17.03 -5.14 -0.37
N THR A 205 17.08 -5.02 -1.70
CA THR A 205 17.89 -4.02 -2.37
C THR A 205 17.05 -3.15 -3.29
N VAL A 206 17.39 -1.87 -3.35
CA VAL A 206 16.84 -0.93 -4.33
C VAL A 206 17.57 -1.15 -5.64
N VAL A 207 16.83 -1.46 -6.69
CA VAL A 207 17.34 -1.66 -8.05
C VAL A 207 16.59 -0.73 -9.00
N ASP A 208 17.32 0.01 -9.82
CA ASP A 208 16.74 0.90 -10.84
C ASP A 208 16.43 0.16 -12.14
#